data_AF-A0A0G0U7G6-F1
#
_entry.id   AF-A0A0G0U7G6-F1
#
_cell.length_a   1.000
_cell.length_b   1.000
_cell.length_c   1.000
_cell.angle_alpha   90.00
_cell.angle_beta   90.00
_cell.angle_gamma   90.00
#
_symmetry.space_group_name_H-M   'P 1'
#
loop_
_entity.id
_entity.type
_entity.pdbx_description
1 polymer ?
#
loop_
_entity_poly.entity_id
_entity_poly.type
_entity_poly.pdbx_seq_one_letter_code
_entity_poly.pdbx_strand_id
1 'polypeptide(L)'
;DTPGYILIEATADTKNYSLVFEIYGTSDGRVASITKPVVTGVVAPPEDLYQDDPSLPSGTIKQIDYKAWGAKVTFNYVVTRDGQEIINKTFLSNYKPWQAVYLRGTGPSQ
;
A
#
# COMPACT_ATOMS: atom_id res chain seq x y z
N ASP A 1 -23.12 -6.83 11.22
CA ASP A 1 -23.27 -7.14 12.65
C ASP A 1 -23.51 -8.64 12.79
N THR A 2 -22.84 -9.28 13.74
CA THR A 2 -23.03 -10.71 14.05
C THR A 2 -23.28 -10.82 15.55
N PRO A 3 -24.27 -11.61 16.01
CA PRO A 3 -24.57 -11.73 17.43
C PRO A 3 -23.48 -12.50 18.23
N GLY A 4 -22.50 -13.10 17.55
CA GLY A 4 -21.43 -13.86 18.19
C GLY A 4 -20.31 -12.99 18.78
N TYR A 5 -19.67 -13.50 19.82
CA TYR A 5 -18.47 -12.89 20.41
C TYR A 5 -17.28 -12.93 19.43
N ILE A 6 -16.35 -12.00 19.62
CA ILE A 6 -15.06 -11.96 18.94
C ILE A 6 -13.99 -12.40 19.95
N LEU A 7 -13.17 -13.37 19.58
CA LEU A 7 -11.93 -13.69 20.29
C LEU A 7 -10.81 -12.85 19.68
N ILE A 8 -10.06 -12.14 20.53
CA ILE A 8 -8.87 -11.38 20.14
C ILE A 8 -7.70 -12.00 20.86
N GLU A 9 -6.73 -12.51 20.11
CA GLU A 9 -5.48 -13.03 20.64
C GLU A 9 -4.34 -12.09 20.26
N ALA A 10 -3.46 -11.82 21.22
CA ALA A 10 -2.32 -10.94 21.01
C ALA A 10 -1.03 -11.71 21.29
N THR A 11 -0.12 -11.70 20.32
CA THR A 11 1.20 -12.34 20.43
C THR A 11 2.28 -11.28 20.25
N ALA A 12 3.11 -11.10 21.28
CA ALA A 12 4.25 -10.18 21.25
C ALA A 12 5.55 -10.95 21.00
N ASP A 13 6.30 -10.56 19.97
CA ASP A 13 7.67 -11.00 19.72
C ASP A 13 8.61 -9.84 20.02
N THR A 14 9.14 -9.81 21.24
CA THR A 14 10.03 -8.76 21.72
C THR A 14 11.41 -8.79 21.07
N LYS A 15 11.80 -9.93 20.46
CA LYS A 15 13.08 -10.07 19.77
C LYS A 15 13.02 -9.40 18.39
N ASN A 16 11.90 -9.56 17.69
CA ASN A 16 11.68 -8.94 16.38
C ASN A 16 10.91 -7.61 16.44
N TYR A 17 10.64 -7.11 17.65
CA TYR A 17 9.84 -5.90 17.89
C TYR A 17 8.49 -5.90 17.16
N SER A 18 7.80 -7.04 17.16
CA SER A 18 6.49 -7.19 16.51
C SER A 18 5.40 -7.55 17.51
N LEU A 19 4.18 -7.09 17.21
CA LEU A 19 2.97 -7.40 17.96
C LEU A 19 1.89 -7.78 16.95
N VAL A 20 1.39 -9.01 17.06
CA VAL A 20 0.37 -9.56 16.17
C VAL A 20 -0.94 -9.66 16.93
N PHE A 21 -2.02 -9.20 16.31
CA PHE A 21 -3.38 -9.40 16.79
C PHE A 21 -4.11 -10.31 15.82
N GLU A 22 -4.60 -11.43 16.33
CA GLU A 22 -5.46 -12.35 15.59
C GLU A 22 -6.89 -12.19 16.10
N ILE A 23 -7.83 -12.04 15.17
CA ILE A 23 -9.22 -11.74 15.47
C ILE A 23 -10.07 -12.86 14.86
N TYR A 24 -10.70 -13.64 15.74
CA TYR A 24 -11.56 -14.75 15.36
C TYR A 24 -13.02 -14.42 15.66
N GLY A 25 -13.89 -14.64 14.69
CA GLY A 25 -15.33 -14.47 14.84
C GLY A 25 -16.07 -15.80 14.72
N THR A 26 -17.28 -15.87 15.28
CA THR A 26 -18.17 -17.00 15.03
C THR A 26 -18.57 -17.02 13.55
N SER A 27 -18.42 -18.16 12.88
CA SER A 27 -18.86 -18.31 11.48
C SER A 27 -20.38 -18.10 11.38
N ASP A 28 -20.78 -17.22 10.47
CA ASP A 28 -22.19 -16.92 10.16
C ASP A 28 -22.57 -17.33 8.72
N GLY A 29 -21.80 -18.27 8.14
CA GLY A 29 -22.03 -18.81 6.81
C GLY A 29 -21.60 -17.90 5.65
N ARG A 30 -21.01 -16.73 5.92
CA ARG A 30 -20.51 -15.85 4.85
C ARG A 30 -19.24 -16.38 4.22
N VAL A 31 -19.19 -16.35 2.90
CA VAL A 31 -17.99 -16.58 2.10
C VAL A 31 -17.68 -15.29 1.35
N ALA A 32 -16.51 -14.75 1.61
CA ALA A 32 -16.02 -13.55 0.92
C ALA A 32 -15.05 -13.95 -0.19
N SER A 33 -15.16 -13.28 -1.33
CA SER A 33 -14.26 -13.45 -2.47
C SER A 33 -13.95 -12.10 -3.11
N ILE A 34 -12.82 -12.04 -3.80
CA ILE A 34 -12.43 -10.88 -4.61
C ILE A 34 -12.21 -11.30 -6.06
N THR A 35 -12.55 -10.43 -7.00
CA THR A 35 -12.21 -10.65 -8.41
C THR A 35 -10.72 -10.41 -8.64
N LYS A 36 -10.22 -10.89 -9.79
CA LYS A 36 -8.93 -10.44 -10.29
C LYS A 36 -8.94 -8.91 -10.44
N PRO A 37 -7.91 -8.21 -9.95
CA PRO A 37 -7.83 -6.77 -10.11
C PRO A 37 -7.75 -6.37 -11.59
N VAL A 38 -8.42 -5.29 -11.95
CA VAL A 38 -8.34 -4.66 -13.25
C VAL A 38 -7.50 -3.39 -13.11
N VAL A 39 -6.40 -3.33 -13.84
CA VAL A 39 -5.47 -2.18 -13.84
C VAL A 39 -5.72 -1.35 -15.08
N THR A 40 -5.96 -0.05 -14.89
CA THR A 40 -6.23 0.91 -15.97
C THR A 40 -5.55 2.24 -15.68
N GLY A 41 -5.51 3.13 -16.68
CA GLY A 41 -5.00 4.49 -16.50
C GLY A 41 -3.56 4.51 -15.96
N VAL A 42 -2.71 3.64 -16.49
CA VAL A 42 -1.29 3.58 -16.14
C VAL A 42 -0.60 4.86 -16.61
N VAL A 43 0.10 5.54 -15.71
CA VAL A 43 0.76 6.82 -15.99
C VAL A 43 2.22 6.73 -15.56
N ALA A 44 3.11 7.17 -16.45
CA ALA A 44 4.54 7.21 -16.18
C ALA A 44 4.87 8.17 -15.04
N PRO A 45 5.90 7.87 -14.23
CA PRO A 45 6.43 8.82 -13.28
C PRO A 45 6.94 10.09 -13.99
N PRO A 46 6.92 11.26 -13.34
CA PRO A 46 7.60 12.46 -13.85
C PRO A 46 9.11 12.24 -14.00
N GLU A 47 9.77 13.15 -14.72
CA GLU A 47 11.24 13.20 -14.83
C GLU A 47 11.93 13.33 -13.49
N ASP A 48 13.20 12.93 -13.37
CA ASP A 48 13.91 13.00 -12.09
C ASP A 48 14.02 14.43 -11.56
N LEU A 49 13.76 14.61 -10.26
CA LEU A 49 13.95 15.90 -9.59
C LEU A 49 15.31 15.92 -8.92
N TYR A 50 16.13 16.90 -9.28
CA TYR A 50 17.40 17.19 -8.59
C TYR A 50 17.21 18.40 -7.67
N GLN A 51 17.45 18.20 -6.39
CA GLN A 51 17.42 19.24 -5.37
C GLN A 51 18.85 19.53 -4.92
N ASP A 52 19.24 20.80 -4.96
CA ASP A 52 20.56 21.20 -4.51
C ASP A 52 20.68 21.12 -2.99
N ASP A 53 21.77 20.52 -2.52
CA ASP A 53 22.06 20.37 -1.10
C ASP A 53 23.50 20.87 -0.81
N PRO A 54 23.65 22.01 -0.13
CA PRO A 54 24.96 22.57 0.20
C PRO A 54 25.70 21.79 1.30
N SER A 55 25.02 20.86 1.99
CA SER A 55 25.66 19.99 2.99
C SER A 55 26.42 18.81 2.36
N LEU A 56 26.15 18.51 1.09
CA LEU A 56 26.83 17.46 0.34
C LEU A 56 27.95 18.05 -0.53
N PRO A 57 29.15 17.43 -0.59
CA PRO A 57 30.24 17.89 -1.44
C PRO A 57 29.85 17.99 -2.91
N SER A 58 30.37 18.98 -3.63
CA SER A 58 30.14 19.14 -5.07
C SER A 58 30.49 17.86 -5.84
N GLY A 59 29.62 17.47 -6.77
CA GLY A 59 29.73 16.22 -7.55
C GLY A 59 29.02 15.01 -6.93
N THR A 60 28.51 15.13 -5.69
CA THR A 60 27.70 14.08 -5.07
C THR A 60 26.30 14.04 -5.68
N ILE A 61 25.83 12.86 -6.06
CA ILE A 61 24.42 12.60 -6.40
C ILE A 61 23.92 11.49 -5.48
N LYS A 62 22.87 11.78 -4.71
CA LYS A 62 22.26 10.84 -3.77
C LYS A 62 20.77 10.71 -4.01
N GLN A 63 20.32 9.52 -4.37
CA GLN A 63 18.89 9.24 -4.48
C GLN A 63 18.25 9.13 -3.09
N ILE A 64 17.11 9.79 -2.90
CA ILE A 64 16.34 9.76 -1.65
C ILE A 64 14.90 9.30 -1.86
N ASP A 65 14.42 9.26 -3.09
CA ASP A 65 13.10 8.75 -3.46
C ASP A 65 13.15 8.04 -4.82
N TYR A 66 12.26 7.09 -5.06
CA TYR A 66 12.27 6.19 -6.21
C TYR A 66 11.07 6.42 -7.13
N LYS A 67 11.31 6.31 -8.44
CA LYS A 67 10.26 6.41 -9.46
C LYS A 67 9.26 5.26 -9.30
N ALA A 68 7.97 5.58 -9.27
CA ALA A 68 6.90 4.60 -9.30
C ALA A 68 5.80 5.00 -10.28
N TRP A 69 5.27 4.02 -10.99
CA TRP A 69 4.17 4.24 -11.92
C TRP A 69 2.86 4.50 -11.17
N GLY A 70 2.04 5.41 -11.72
CA GLY A 70 0.67 5.60 -11.28
C GLY A 70 -0.27 4.65 -12.01
N ALA A 71 -1.41 4.34 -11.40
CA ALA A 71 -2.46 3.51 -12.00
C ALA A 71 -3.77 3.64 -11.23
N LYS A 72 -4.88 3.24 -11.86
CA LYS A 72 -6.15 2.96 -11.19
C LYS A 72 -6.36 1.45 -11.15
N VAL A 73 -6.59 0.91 -9.97
CA VAL A 73 -6.82 -0.52 -9.76
C VAL A 73 -8.20 -0.72 -9.16
N THR A 74 -9.02 -1.53 -9.80
CA THR A 74 -10.35 -1.89 -9.30
C THR A 74 -10.47 -3.39 -9.08
N PHE A 75 -11.25 -3.79 -8.08
CA PHE A 75 -11.70 -5.17 -7.90
C PHE A 75 -13.07 -5.17 -7.22
N ASN A 76 -13.86 -6.21 -7.46
CA ASN A 76 -15.11 -6.40 -6.76
C ASN A 76 -14.90 -7.33 -5.57
N TYR A 77 -15.44 -6.93 -4.43
CA TYR A 77 -15.58 -7.73 -3.23
C TYR A 77 -17.01 -8.25 -3.16
N VAL A 78 -17.16 -9.57 -3.24
CA VAL A 78 -18.44 -10.26 -3.22
C VAL A 78 -18.52 -11.11 -1.97
N VAL A 79 -19.63 -10.98 -1.24
CA VAL A 79 -19.92 -11.84 -0.09
C VAL A 79 -21.23 -12.56 -0.34
N THR A 80 -21.16 -13.88 -0.23
CA THR A 80 -22.34 -14.75 -0.33
C THR A 80 -22.67 -15.36 1.02
N ARG A 81 -23.96 -15.54 1.31
CA ARG A 81 -24.47 -16.35 2.42
C ARG A 81 -25.60 -17.23 1.88
N ASP A 82 -25.57 -18.52 2.17
CA ASP A 82 -26.59 -19.47 1.72
C ASP A 82 -26.84 -19.45 0.20
N GLY A 83 -25.77 -19.25 -0.57
CA GLY A 83 -25.82 -19.18 -2.04
C GLY A 83 -26.32 -17.84 -2.60
N GLN A 84 -26.69 -16.87 -1.76
CA GLN A 84 -27.15 -15.54 -2.17
C GLN A 84 -26.06 -14.49 -1.98
N GLU A 85 -25.89 -13.62 -2.98
CA GLU A 85 -25.03 -12.44 -2.86
C GLU A 85 -25.68 -11.43 -1.91
N ILE A 86 -25.00 -11.14 -0.80
CA ILE A 86 -25.46 -10.18 0.21
C ILE A 86 -24.64 -8.88 0.19
N ILE A 87 -23.44 -8.91 -0.39
CA ILE A 87 -22.59 -7.74 -0.58
C ILE A 87 -21.92 -7.86 -1.94
N ASN A 88 -21.96 -6.77 -2.71
CA ASN A 88 -21.18 -6.60 -3.91
C ASN A 88 -20.70 -5.16 -3.99
N LYS A 89 -19.40 -4.98 -3.82
CA LYS A 89 -18.78 -3.67 -3.71
C LYS A 89 -17.53 -3.60 -4.56
N THR A 90 -17.48 -2.62 -5.44
CA THR A 90 -16.24 -2.27 -6.14
C THR A 90 -15.34 -1.44 -5.25
N PHE A 91 -14.12 -1.90 -5.05
CA PHE A 91 -13.04 -1.12 -4.46
C PHE A 91 -12.20 -0.50 -5.58
N LEU A 92 -11.77 0.75 -5.35
CA LEU A 92 -10.90 1.50 -6.25
C LEU A 92 -9.70 2.03 -5.47
N SER A 93 -8.51 1.71 -5.96
CA SER A 93 -7.24 2.28 -5.52
C SER A 93 -6.69 3.18 -6.61
N ASN A 94 -6.45 4.46 -6.29
CA ASN A 94 -5.83 5.42 -7.20
C ASN A 94 -4.38 5.66 -6.77
N TYR A 95 -3.42 5.14 -7.53
CA TYR A 95 -1.99 5.32 -7.32
C TYR A 95 -1.50 6.52 -8.12
N LYS A 96 -0.92 7.50 -7.43
CA LYS A 96 -0.30 8.66 -8.05
C LYS A 96 1.07 8.27 -8.61
N PRO A 97 1.41 8.64 -9.87
CA PRO A 97 2.77 8.47 -10.37
C PRO A 97 3.75 9.26 -9.49
N TRP A 98 4.85 8.61 -9.12
CA TRP A 98 5.80 9.13 -8.14
C TRP A 98 7.14 9.41 -8.79
N GLN A 99 7.67 10.60 -8.53
CA GLN A 99 8.92 11.11 -9.09
C GLN A 99 10.09 10.63 -8.23
N ALA A 100 11.21 10.20 -8.84
CA ALA A 100 12.43 10.03 -8.06
C ALA A 100 13.03 11.39 -7.72
N VAL A 101 13.56 11.49 -6.51
CA VAL A 101 14.21 12.69 -6.01
C VAL A 101 15.66 12.37 -5.69
N TYR A 102 16.55 13.21 -6.21
CA TYR A 102 17.98 13.16 -6.01
C TYR A 102 18.45 14.43 -5.33
N LEU A 103 19.29 14.29 -4.32
CA LEU A 103 20.07 15.39 -3.77
C LEU A 103 21.34 15.53 -4.59
N ARG A 104 21.61 16.75 -5.06
CA ARG A 104 22.83 17.13 -5.78
C ARG A 104 23.68 18.00 -4.88
N GLY A 105 24.89 17.54 -4.58
CA GLY A 105 25.81 18.28 -3.74
C GLY A 105 26.29 19.57 -4.40
N THR A 106 26.13 20.68 -3.68
CA THR A 106 26.63 22.01 -4.06
C THR A 106 27.56 22.61 -3.01
N GLY A 107 27.88 21.84 -1.96
CA GLY A 107 28.83 22.22 -0.93
C GLY A 107 30.28 22.23 -1.42
N PRO A 108 31.23 22.64 -0.56
CA PRO A 108 32.64 22.74 -0.90
C PRO A 108 33.15 21.41 -1.49
N SER A 109 33.90 21.47 -2.58
CA SER A 109 34.68 20.33 -3.04
C SER A 109 35.74 20.01 -1.97
N GLN A 110 35.85 18.73 -1.59
CA GLN A 110 37.05 18.28 -0.87
C GLN A 110 38.28 18.32 -1.77
#